data_AF-A0A836AIZ0-F1
#
_entry.id   AF-A0A836AIZ0-F1
#
_cell.length_a   1.000
_cell.length_b   1.000
_cell.length_c   1.000
_cell.angle_alpha   90.00
_cell.angle_beta   90.00
_cell.angle_gamma   90.00
#
_symmetry.space_group_name_H-M   'P 1'
#
loop_
_entity.id
_entity.type
_entity.pdbx_description
1 polymer ?
#
loop_
_entity_poly.entity_id
_entity_poly.type
_entity_poly.pdbx_seq_one_letter_code
_entity_poly.pdbx_strand_id
1 'polypeptide(L)'
;MTMETPGVPCDNTRMIACGIRGSEMFAEMDLKALQSYQILIKEIGLRHCVDPALIAAIISRESHGGTILLDGWDHTGLKFGLMQQETRKTAALTVLKRALDLESESRNPQALVCYQEGIDMLLQVLKGTTDETKKHNLRKIISDYMDRAEHLKKRLEQEKEAGKYHKQIKIEENATGFSYESLFQEYLSETVTEVWIEDPYIRHTHQLYNFLRFCEMLVKRPCKVKTIHLLTSLDEGTGKRQQSSGLEEIKQSLRNHGVCLELEYSSSIHDREIRFNNGWIIKIGRGLDYFKKPQSRFSLGFCDFDLRPCHETTVDIFHNKHTKKI
;
A
#
# COMPACT_ATOMS: atom_id res chain seq x y z
N MET A 1 4.09 24.19 -24.28
CA MET A 1 5.08 23.59 -23.36
C MET A 1 6.17 23.00 -24.24
N THR A 2 7.41 23.48 -24.16
CA THR A 2 8.54 22.92 -24.90
C THR A 2 9.20 21.85 -24.03
N MET A 3 9.21 20.60 -24.49
CA MET A 3 9.90 19.50 -23.79
C MET A 3 11.30 19.34 -24.37
N GLU A 4 12.32 19.37 -23.51
CA GLU A 4 13.68 18.99 -23.90
C GLU A 4 13.77 17.45 -23.96
N THR A 5 14.31 16.91 -25.05
CA THR A 5 14.47 15.46 -25.24
C THR A 5 15.83 15.14 -25.86
N PRO A 6 16.58 14.16 -25.33
CA PRO A 6 17.86 13.74 -25.92
C PRO A 6 17.69 12.91 -27.21
N GLY A 7 16.46 12.51 -27.57
CA GLY A 7 16.19 11.66 -28.74
C GLY A 7 16.62 10.20 -28.55
N VAL A 8 16.83 9.47 -29.65
CA VAL A 8 17.21 8.05 -29.64
C VAL A 8 18.63 7.87 -29.04
N PRO A 9 18.86 6.93 -28.10
CA PRO A 9 20.18 6.67 -27.54
C PRO A 9 21.21 6.26 -28.61
N CYS A 10 22.43 6.81 -28.53
CA CYS A 10 23.53 6.38 -29.37
C CYS A 10 24.18 5.11 -28.80
N ASP A 11 24.26 4.06 -29.61
CA ASP A 11 25.00 2.84 -29.31
C ASP A 11 26.03 2.58 -30.43
N ASN A 12 27.07 1.77 -30.17
CA ASN A 12 28.18 1.47 -31.06
C ASN A 12 27.72 0.89 -32.42
N THR A 13 26.50 0.35 -32.50
CA THR A 13 25.86 -0.17 -33.72
C THR A 13 24.97 0.85 -34.46
N ARG A 14 24.63 2.00 -33.85
CA ARG A 14 23.65 2.99 -34.36
C ARG A 14 24.18 4.43 -34.39
N MET A 15 25.48 4.63 -34.56
CA MET A 15 26.10 5.98 -34.53
C MET A 15 25.56 6.97 -35.58
N ILE A 16 25.01 6.49 -36.72
CA ILE A 16 24.49 7.34 -37.80
C ILE A 16 23.00 7.69 -37.60
N ALA A 17 22.29 6.98 -36.73
CA ALA A 17 20.85 7.09 -36.52
C ALA A 17 20.48 7.23 -35.02
N CYS A 18 21.07 8.22 -34.35
CA CYS A 18 20.81 8.53 -32.94
C CYS A 18 20.57 10.02 -32.71
N GLY A 19 20.18 10.40 -31.48
CA GLY A 19 19.78 11.75 -31.12
C GLY A 19 18.42 12.17 -31.69
N ILE A 20 18.15 13.48 -31.69
CA ILE A 20 16.89 14.06 -32.21
C ILE A 20 16.74 13.71 -33.69
N ARG A 21 17.78 13.93 -34.49
CA ARG A 21 17.78 13.66 -35.94
C ARG A 21 17.54 12.19 -36.27
N GLY A 22 18.06 11.27 -35.45
CA GLY A 22 17.73 9.84 -35.58
C GLY A 22 16.24 9.57 -35.32
N SER A 23 15.67 10.21 -34.30
CA SER A 23 14.24 10.10 -33.97
C SER A 23 13.35 10.63 -35.09
N GLU A 24 13.72 11.78 -35.67
CA GLU A 24 13.03 12.39 -36.82
C GLU A 24 13.07 11.48 -38.05
N MET A 25 14.25 10.91 -38.34
CA MET A 25 14.42 9.99 -39.47
C MET A 25 13.54 8.73 -39.32
N PHE A 26 13.49 8.13 -38.13
CA PHE A 26 12.60 6.98 -37.89
C PHE A 26 11.11 7.37 -38.03
N ALA A 27 10.72 8.54 -37.51
CA ALA A 27 9.36 9.04 -37.66
C ALA A 27 9.00 9.33 -39.13
N GLU A 28 9.93 9.84 -39.94
CA GLU A 28 9.74 10.04 -41.39
C GLU A 28 9.58 8.70 -42.13
N MET A 29 10.35 7.67 -41.76
CA MET A 29 10.21 6.34 -42.34
C MET A 29 8.84 5.73 -42.04
N ASP A 30 8.33 5.92 -40.82
CA ASP A 30 7.04 5.39 -40.37
C ASP A 30 5.84 6.22 -40.87
N LEU A 31 6.08 7.43 -41.38
CA LEU A 31 5.04 8.41 -41.73
C LEU A 31 4.01 7.82 -42.70
N LYS A 32 4.47 7.07 -43.71
CA LYS A 32 3.59 6.45 -44.70
C LYS A 32 2.63 5.43 -44.07
N ALA A 33 3.11 4.64 -43.12
CA ALA A 33 2.28 3.68 -42.40
C ALA A 33 1.28 4.41 -41.47
N LEU A 34 1.75 5.44 -40.77
CA LEU A 34 0.94 6.27 -39.86
C LEU A 34 -0.18 7.05 -40.57
N GLN A 35 0.01 7.46 -41.82
CA GLN A 35 -1.00 8.18 -42.60
C GLN A 35 -2.33 7.41 -42.68
N SER A 36 -2.28 6.08 -42.73
CA SER A 36 -3.46 5.20 -42.75
C SER A 36 -4.35 5.39 -41.51
N TYR A 37 -3.78 5.84 -40.39
CA TYR A 37 -4.47 6.03 -39.11
C TYR A 37 -4.66 7.52 -38.76
N GLN A 38 -4.26 8.45 -39.64
CA GLN A 38 -4.19 9.89 -39.34
C GLN A 38 -5.54 10.46 -38.86
N ILE A 39 -6.64 10.08 -39.51
CA ILE A 39 -7.99 10.56 -39.15
C ILE A 39 -8.35 10.07 -37.74
N LEU A 40 -8.13 8.79 -37.48
CA LEU A 40 -8.42 8.16 -36.19
C LEU A 40 -7.57 8.76 -35.06
N ILE A 41 -6.27 8.95 -35.29
CA ILE A 41 -5.34 9.55 -34.32
C ILE A 41 -5.77 10.98 -33.97
N LYS A 42 -6.16 11.79 -34.96
CA LYS A 42 -6.68 13.15 -34.74
C LYS A 42 -7.98 13.15 -33.94
N GLU A 43 -8.91 12.25 -34.26
CA GLU A 43 -10.19 12.14 -33.56
C GLU A 43 -9.99 11.76 -32.08
N ILE A 44 -9.16 10.75 -31.80
CA ILE A 44 -8.86 10.29 -30.43
C ILE A 44 -8.13 11.38 -29.64
N GLY A 45 -7.14 12.04 -30.25
CA GLY A 45 -6.42 13.14 -29.61
C GLY A 45 -7.37 14.27 -29.21
N LEU A 46 -8.30 14.65 -30.09
CA LEU A 46 -9.32 15.65 -29.78
C LEU A 46 -10.24 15.20 -28.63
N ARG A 47 -10.73 13.96 -28.68
CA ARG A 47 -11.66 13.39 -27.68
C ARG A 47 -11.05 13.33 -26.27
N HIS A 48 -9.76 13.04 -26.17
CA HIS A 48 -9.06 12.86 -24.89
C HIS A 48 -8.18 14.06 -24.49
N CYS A 49 -8.24 15.16 -25.24
CA CYS A 49 -7.39 16.35 -25.03
C CYS A 49 -5.89 16.03 -25.01
N VAL A 50 -5.45 15.11 -25.87
CA VAL A 50 -4.04 14.71 -26.05
C VAL A 50 -3.58 15.14 -27.45
N ASP A 51 -2.36 15.67 -27.57
CA ASP A 51 -1.80 16.04 -28.86
C ASP A 51 -1.73 14.81 -29.79
N PRO A 52 -2.38 14.83 -30.97
CA PRO A 52 -2.31 13.74 -31.95
C PRO A 52 -0.87 13.36 -32.35
N ALA A 53 0.07 14.31 -32.32
CA ALA A 53 1.48 14.04 -32.60
C ALA A 53 2.12 13.14 -31.54
N LEU A 54 1.70 13.27 -30.27
CA LEU A 54 2.17 12.41 -29.18
C LEU A 54 1.70 10.96 -29.39
N ILE A 55 0.44 10.79 -29.78
CA ILE A 55 -0.14 9.47 -30.08
C ILE A 55 0.59 8.83 -31.27
N ALA A 56 0.80 9.60 -32.35
CA ALA A 56 1.54 9.13 -33.52
C ALA A 56 3.00 8.75 -33.19
N ALA A 57 3.66 9.52 -32.33
CA ALA A 57 5.01 9.21 -31.86
C ALA A 57 5.08 7.90 -31.06
N ILE A 58 4.10 7.63 -30.20
CA ILE A 58 4.00 6.34 -29.49
C ILE A 58 3.82 5.19 -30.49
N ILE A 59 2.93 5.34 -31.47
CA ILE A 59 2.67 4.29 -32.47
C ILE A 59 3.92 4.00 -33.32
N SER A 60 4.65 5.04 -33.74
CA SER A 60 5.94 4.89 -34.46
C SER A 60 6.94 4.11 -33.61
N ARG A 61 7.15 4.54 -32.36
CA ARG A 61 8.10 3.91 -31.45
C ARG A 61 7.77 2.45 -31.16
N GLU A 62 6.51 2.14 -30.93
CA GLU A 62 6.08 0.83 -30.44
C GLU A 62 5.90 -0.19 -31.57
N SER A 63 5.41 0.22 -32.74
CA SER A 63 5.04 -0.72 -33.80
C SER A 63 5.41 -0.29 -35.22
N HIS A 64 6.17 0.80 -35.39
CA HIS A 64 6.49 1.36 -36.71
C HIS A 64 5.24 1.55 -37.59
N GLY A 65 4.17 2.11 -37.00
CA GLY A 65 2.89 2.26 -37.69
C GLY A 65 2.18 0.92 -37.98
N GLY A 66 2.48 -0.13 -37.22
CA GLY A 66 1.94 -1.48 -37.38
C GLY A 66 2.71 -2.38 -38.35
N THR A 67 3.81 -1.92 -38.93
CA THR A 67 4.57 -2.67 -39.97
C THR A 67 5.26 -3.93 -39.43
N ILE A 68 5.62 -3.94 -38.15
CA ILE A 68 6.26 -5.09 -37.49
C ILE A 68 5.26 -6.05 -36.82
N LEU A 69 3.95 -5.82 -36.99
CA LEU A 69 2.90 -6.59 -36.34
C LEU A 69 2.37 -7.70 -37.24
N LEU A 70 2.06 -8.85 -36.63
CA LEU A 70 1.34 -9.96 -37.26
C LEU A 70 -0.05 -10.05 -36.64
N ASP A 71 -1.11 -9.81 -37.43
CA ASP A 71 -2.50 -9.74 -36.95
C ASP A 71 -2.69 -8.85 -35.71
N GLY A 72 -1.93 -7.76 -35.63
CA GLY A 72 -1.94 -6.80 -34.52
C GLY A 72 -1.09 -7.18 -33.30
N TRP A 73 -0.38 -8.31 -33.34
CA TRP A 73 0.49 -8.79 -32.27
C TRP A 73 1.97 -8.53 -32.58
N ASP A 74 2.77 -8.34 -31.54
CA ASP A 74 4.23 -8.33 -31.68
C ASP A 74 4.83 -9.72 -31.87
N HIS A 75 6.12 -9.76 -32.19
CA HIS A 75 6.89 -10.99 -32.35
C HIS A 75 6.88 -11.91 -31.12
N THR A 76 6.60 -11.37 -29.92
CA THR A 76 6.47 -12.17 -28.69
C THR A 76 5.04 -12.65 -28.41
N GLY A 77 4.03 -12.06 -29.06
CA GLY A 77 2.61 -12.34 -28.83
C GLY A 77 2.10 -11.83 -27.48
N LEU A 78 2.77 -10.86 -26.88
CA LEU A 78 2.49 -10.35 -25.53
C LEU A 78 1.81 -8.98 -25.53
N LYS A 79 2.00 -8.22 -26.60
CA LYS A 79 1.50 -6.86 -26.76
C LYS A 79 0.63 -6.77 -28.01
N PHE A 80 -0.47 -6.03 -27.91
CA PHE A 80 -1.47 -5.93 -28.98
C PHE A 80 -1.73 -4.49 -29.39
N GLY A 81 -1.98 -4.31 -30.69
CA GLY A 81 -2.37 -3.06 -31.32
C GLY A 81 -1.21 -2.11 -31.60
N LEU A 82 -1.51 -0.98 -32.24
CA LEU A 82 -0.52 0.00 -32.70
C LEU A 82 0.33 0.62 -31.58
N MET A 83 -0.24 0.70 -30.36
CA MET A 83 0.44 1.23 -29.18
C MET A 83 0.97 0.14 -28.24
N GLN A 84 0.92 -1.13 -28.68
CA GLN A 84 1.57 -2.25 -27.99
C GLN A 84 1.17 -2.38 -26.52
N GLN A 85 -0.14 -2.34 -26.28
CA GLN A 85 -0.68 -2.49 -24.94
C GLN A 85 -0.41 -3.92 -24.45
N GLU A 86 0.21 -4.04 -23.28
CA GLU A 86 0.43 -5.34 -22.65
C GLU A 86 -0.91 -6.04 -22.42
N THR A 87 -0.95 -7.33 -22.74
CA THR A 87 -2.11 -8.14 -22.35
C THR A 87 -2.22 -8.20 -20.83
N ARG A 88 -3.46 -8.29 -20.32
CA ARG A 88 -3.69 -8.53 -18.89
C ARG A 88 -2.94 -9.76 -18.37
N LYS A 89 -2.67 -10.74 -19.25
CA LYS A 89 -1.88 -11.94 -18.94
C LYS A 89 -0.41 -11.60 -18.62
N THR A 90 0.23 -10.73 -19.39
CA THR A 90 1.62 -10.33 -19.11
C THR A 90 1.74 -9.53 -17.83
N ALA A 91 0.83 -8.58 -17.60
CA ALA A 91 0.80 -7.82 -16.35
C ALA A 91 0.68 -8.76 -15.13
N ALA A 92 -0.19 -9.77 -15.21
CA ALA A 92 -0.34 -10.78 -14.17
C ALA A 92 0.94 -11.59 -13.94
N LEU A 93 1.62 -12.00 -15.01
CA LEU A 93 2.90 -12.72 -14.91
C LEU A 93 4.02 -11.88 -14.30
N THR A 94 4.06 -10.58 -14.58
CA THR A 94 5.04 -9.66 -13.98
C THR A 94 4.82 -9.54 -12.46
N VAL A 95 3.57 -9.44 -12.01
CA VAL A 95 3.25 -9.43 -10.56
C VAL A 95 3.59 -10.76 -9.89
N LEU A 96 3.35 -11.89 -10.57
CA LEU A 96 3.73 -13.21 -10.04
C LEU A 96 5.25 -13.43 -9.99
N LYS A 97 6.00 -12.89 -10.95
CA LYS A 97 7.48 -12.88 -10.88
C LYS A 97 7.96 -12.09 -9.66
N ARG A 98 7.40 -10.91 -9.42
CA ARG A 98 7.69 -10.12 -8.21
C ARG A 98 7.35 -10.89 -6.93
N ALA A 99 6.27 -11.68 -6.91
CA ALA A 99 5.93 -12.52 -5.78
C ALA A 99 7.01 -13.58 -5.49
N LEU A 100 7.59 -14.18 -6.53
CA LEU A 100 8.70 -15.13 -6.42
C LEU A 100 9.97 -14.48 -5.87
N ASP A 101 10.31 -13.29 -6.36
CA ASP A 101 11.48 -12.53 -5.89
C ASP A 101 11.33 -12.20 -4.40
N LEU A 102 10.16 -11.71 -3.98
CA LEU A 102 9.85 -11.41 -2.58
C LEU A 102 9.86 -12.66 -1.68
N GLU A 103 9.42 -13.80 -2.21
CA GLU A 103 9.51 -15.07 -1.49
C GLU A 103 10.96 -15.49 -1.30
N SER A 104 11.82 -15.28 -2.31
CA SER A 104 13.27 -15.55 -2.19
C SER A 104 13.97 -14.64 -1.17
N GLU A 105 13.49 -13.40 -1.02
CA GLU A 105 13.93 -12.44 0.00
C GLU A 105 13.37 -12.73 1.41
N SER A 106 12.63 -13.82 1.61
CA SER A 106 11.91 -14.14 2.87
C SER A 106 10.89 -13.07 3.30
N ARG A 107 10.47 -12.20 2.38
CA ARG A 107 9.43 -11.18 2.59
C ARG A 107 8.05 -11.79 2.35
N ASN A 108 7.79 -12.88 3.08
CA ASN A 108 6.64 -13.76 2.94
C ASN A 108 5.29 -13.02 2.93
N PRO A 109 5.03 -11.99 3.78
CA PRO A 109 3.75 -11.28 3.75
C PRO A 109 3.52 -10.51 2.44
N GLN A 110 4.54 -9.85 1.92
CA GLN A 110 4.44 -9.07 0.68
C GLN A 110 4.35 -9.98 -0.55
N ALA A 111 5.10 -11.09 -0.53
CA ALA A 111 4.97 -12.13 -1.56
C ALA A 111 3.54 -12.67 -1.64
N LEU A 112 2.88 -12.93 -0.51
CA LEU A 112 1.51 -13.43 -0.47
C LEU A 112 0.51 -12.46 -1.14
N VAL A 113 0.64 -11.15 -0.88
CA VAL A 113 -0.21 -10.13 -1.52
C VAL A 113 0.00 -10.13 -3.04
N CYS A 114 1.26 -10.15 -3.50
CA CYS A 114 1.55 -10.22 -4.93
C CYS A 114 1.02 -11.51 -5.57
N TYR A 115 1.06 -12.66 -4.88
CA TYR A 115 0.42 -13.87 -5.38
C TYR A 115 -1.09 -13.69 -5.54
N GLN A 116 -1.78 -13.11 -4.55
CA GLN A 116 -3.23 -12.88 -4.60
C GLN A 116 -3.62 -11.95 -5.76
N GLU A 117 -2.94 -10.83 -5.92
CA GLU A 117 -3.17 -9.89 -7.02
C GLU A 117 -2.88 -10.52 -8.39
N GLY A 118 -1.76 -11.24 -8.49
CA GLY A 118 -1.36 -12.00 -9.68
C GLY A 118 -2.42 -13.01 -10.12
N ILE A 119 -2.92 -13.80 -9.15
CA ILE A 119 -3.95 -14.82 -9.37
C ILE A 119 -5.28 -14.17 -9.78
N ASP A 120 -5.72 -13.08 -9.13
CA ASP A 120 -6.95 -12.40 -9.50
C ASP A 120 -6.91 -11.88 -10.94
N MET A 121 -5.80 -11.27 -11.35
CA MET A 121 -5.61 -10.84 -12.73
C MET A 121 -5.68 -12.02 -13.72
N LEU A 122 -5.07 -13.17 -13.40
CA LEU A 122 -5.18 -14.37 -14.24
C LEU A 122 -6.61 -14.93 -14.28
N LEU A 123 -7.37 -14.87 -13.18
CA LEU A 123 -8.78 -15.27 -13.15
C LEU A 123 -9.64 -14.38 -14.04
N GLN A 124 -9.35 -13.07 -14.09
CA GLN A 124 -10.02 -12.15 -15.02
C GLN A 124 -9.70 -12.51 -16.48
N VAL A 125 -8.46 -12.88 -16.79
CA VAL A 125 -8.07 -13.36 -18.14
C VAL A 125 -8.80 -14.66 -18.47
N LEU A 126 -8.93 -15.58 -17.51
CA LEU A 126 -9.63 -16.85 -17.69
C LEU A 126 -11.10 -16.65 -18.07
N LYS A 127 -11.79 -15.70 -17.41
CA LYS A 127 -13.20 -15.35 -17.70
C LYS A 127 -13.38 -14.80 -19.12
N GLY A 128 -12.39 -14.09 -19.67
CA GLY A 128 -12.44 -13.50 -21.00
C GLY A 128 -11.93 -14.41 -22.14
N THR A 129 -11.34 -15.56 -21.83
CA THR A 129 -10.80 -16.48 -22.84
C THR A 129 -11.91 -17.36 -23.42
N THR A 130 -11.99 -17.51 -24.73
CA THR A 130 -12.99 -18.38 -25.41
C THR A 130 -12.43 -19.76 -25.77
N ASP A 131 -11.13 -19.85 -26.05
CA ASP A 131 -10.42 -21.08 -26.44
C ASP A 131 -10.25 -22.06 -25.25
N GLU A 132 -10.79 -23.28 -25.39
CA GLU A 132 -10.76 -24.30 -24.33
C GLU A 132 -9.36 -24.83 -24.02
N THR A 133 -8.45 -24.91 -25.00
CA THR A 133 -7.07 -25.34 -24.76
C THR A 133 -6.30 -24.31 -23.93
N LYS A 134 -6.48 -23.02 -24.25
CA LYS A 134 -5.89 -21.91 -23.50
C LYS A 134 -6.49 -21.80 -22.10
N LYS A 135 -7.81 -22.02 -21.94
CA LYS A 135 -8.46 -22.09 -20.62
C LYS A 135 -7.86 -23.21 -19.77
N HIS A 136 -7.68 -24.40 -20.33
CA HIS A 136 -7.12 -25.52 -19.57
C HIS A 136 -5.70 -25.21 -19.07
N ASN A 137 -4.83 -24.69 -19.95
CA ASN A 137 -3.48 -24.29 -19.59
C ASN A 137 -3.47 -23.19 -18.50
N LEU A 138 -4.35 -22.20 -18.63
CA LEU A 138 -4.43 -21.11 -17.67
C LEU A 138 -4.96 -21.57 -16.30
N ARG A 139 -5.95 -22.47 -16.26
CA ARG A 139 -6.41 -23.10 -15.01
C ARG A 139 -5.28 -23.84 -14.31
N LYS A 140 -4.43 -24.56 -15.06
CA LYS A 140 -3.27 -25.26 -14.49
C LYS A 140 -2.28 -24.29 -13.86
N ILE A 141 -1.97 -23.18 -14.54
CA ILE A 141 -1.08 -22.12 -14.01
C ILE A 141 -1.69 -21.48 -12.76
N ILE A 142 -2.98 -21.14 -12.79
CA ILE A 142 -3.68 -20.54 -11.66
C ILE A 142 -3.68 -21.49 -10.46
N SER A 143 -3.92 -22.79 -10.68
CA SER A 143 -3.85 -23.82 -9.62
C SER A 143 -2.48 -23.87 -8.96
N ASP A 144 -1.41 -23.93 -9.75
CA ASP A 144 -0.03 -24.01 -9.24
C ASP A 144 0.32 -22.80 -8.35
N TYR A 145 -0.04 -21.59 -8.79
CA TYR A 145 0.17 -20.38 -7.99
C TYR A 145 -0.76 -20.29 -6.77
N MET A 146 -2.00 -20.78 -6.86
CA MET A 146 -2.92 -20.86 -5.70
C MET A 146 -2.39 -21.82 -4.64
N ASP A 147 -1.94 -23.00 -5.02
CA ASP A 147 -1.37 -24.00 -4.12
C ASP A 147 -0.13 -23.41 -3.42
N ARG A 148 0.74 -22.73 -4.17
CA ARG A 148 1.91 -22.05 -3.61
C ARG A 148 1.55 -20.93 -2.64
N ALA A 149 0.54 -20.11 -2.97
CA ALA A 149 0.04 -19.06 -2.09
C ALA A 149 -0.57 -19.64 -0.80
N GLU A 150 -1.27 -20.77 -0.89
CA GLU A 150 -1.83 -21.47 0.28
C GLU A 150 -0.72 -22.04 1.18
N HIS A 151 0.31 -22.65 0.61
CA HIS A 151 1.48 -23.12 1.36
C HIS A 151 2.22 -21.97 2.05
N LEU A 152 2.40 -20.84 1.37
CA LEU A 152 3.01 -19.63 1.94
C LEU A 152 2.16 -19.07 3.09
N LYS A 153 0.84 -19.06 2.94
CA LYS A 153 -0.10 -18.66 4.00
C LYS A 153 0.01 -19.56 5.22
N LYS A 154 0.04 -20.90 5.04
CA LYS A 154 0.22 -21.86 6.14
C LYS A 154 1.54 -21.65 6.89
N ARG A 155 2.64 -21.41 6.17
CA ARG A 155 3.95 -21.06 6.77
C ARG A 155 3.88 -19.79 7.62
N LEU A 156 3.26 -18.73 7.10
CA LEU A 156 3.07 -17.48 7.85
C LEU A 156 2.23 -17.69 9.11
N GLU A 157 1.21 -18.54 9.05
CA GLU A 157 0.36 -18.86 10.19
C GLU A 157 1.14 -19.63 11.26
N GLN A 158 2.00 -20.59 10.86
CA GLN A 158 2.92 -21.28 11.75
C GLN A 158 3.96 -20.35 12.37
N GLU A 159 4.50 -19.39 11.63
CA GLU A 159 5.43 -18.37 12.17
C GLU A 159 4.75 -17.46 13.19
N LYS A 160 3.48 -17.11 12.95
CA LYS A 160 2.64 -16.37 13.92
C LYS A 160 2.36 -17.20 15.17
N GLU A 161 2.18 -18.51 15.03
CA GLU A 161 1.99 -19.43 16.15
C GLU A 161 3.26 -19.62 16.97
N ALA A 162 4.41 -19.71 16.31
CA ALA A 162 5.72 -19.83 16.94
C ALA A 162 6.25 -18.52 17.56
N GLY A 163 5.49 -17.41 17.46
CA GLY A 163 5.90 -16.10 17.97
C GLY A 163 7.04 -15.45 17.20
N LYS A 164 7.38 -15.97 16.01
CA LYS A 164 8.53 -15.52 15.20
C LYS A 164 8.13 -14.45 14.17
N TYR A 165 6.86 -14.13 14.06
CA TYR A 165 6.39 -13.08 13.15
C TYR A 165 6.87 -11.70 13.62
N HIS A 166 7.64 -11.03 12.78
CA HIS A 166 8.07 -9.65 12.96
C HIS A 166 7.94 -8.89 11.63
N LYS A 167 7.25 -7.76 11.68
CA LYS A 167 7.11 -6.81 10.57
C LYS A 167 7.49 -5.44 11.08
N GLN A 168 8.41 -4.77 10.40
CA GLN A 168 8.79 -3.39 10.71
C GLN A 168 8.29 -2.46 9.62
N ILE A 169 7.66 -1.35 10.04
CA ILE A 169 7.25 -0.24 9.18
C ILE A 169 8.08 0.97 9.60
N LYS A 170 8.80 1.56 8.66
CA LYS A 170 9.51 2.83 8.87
C LYS A 170 8.62 3.98 8.38
N ILE A 171 8.26 4.88 9.28
CA ILE A 171 7.59 6.14 8.95
C ILE A 171 8.68 7.17 8.75
N GLU A 172 8.86 7.62 7.51
CA GLU A 172 9.85 8.63 7.16
C GLU A 172 9.44 10.02 7.64
N GLU A 173 10.42 10.91 7.78
CA GLU A 173 10.19 12.31 8.19
C GLU A 173 9.25 13.03 7.21
N ASN A 174 8.19 13.66 7.74
CA ASN A 174 7.10 14.30 6.97
C ASN A 174 6.22 13.35 6.14
N ALA A 175 6.31 12.04 6.33
CA ALA A 175 5.42 11.11 5.64
C ALA A 175 3.94 11.31 6.05
N THR A 176 3.03 10.88 5.18
CA THR A 176 1.56 10.96 5.34
C THR A 176 0.94 9.59 5.07
N GLY A 177 -0.35 9.41 5.34
CA GLY A 177 -1.08 8.14 5.19
C GLY A 177 -0.99 7.19 6.38
N PHE A 178 -0.60 7.72 7.55
CA PHE A 178 -0.38 6.95 8.77
C PHE A 178 -1.35 7.36 9.89
N SER A 179 -2.64 7.57 9.58
CA SER A 179 -3.65 7.65 10.63
C SER A 179 -3.67 6.35 11.44
N TYR A 180 -4.24 6.38 12.65
CA TYR A 180 -4.38 5.14 13.43
C TYR A 180 -5.23 4.11 12.69
N GLU A 181 -6.27 4.54 11.99
CA GLU A 181 -7.11 3.64 11.19
C GLU A 181 -6.27 2.94 10.11
N SER A 182 -5.49 3.70 9.33
CA SER A 182 -4.58 3.15 8.32
C SER A 182 -3.52 2.20 8.90
N LEU A 183 -2.98 2.52 10.07
CA LEU A 183 -1.90 1.76 10.70
C LEU A 183 -2.38 0.47 11.36
N PHE A 184 -3.55 0.48 11.99
CA PHE A 184 -4.04 -0.64 12.81
C PHE A 184 -5.13 -1.49 12.16
N GLN A 185 -5.74 -1.06 11.04
CA GLN A 185 -6.83 -1.80 10.37
C GLN A 185 -6.51 -3.27 10.06
N GLU A 186 -5.26 -3.60 9.72
CA GLU A 186 -4.85 -4.98 9.39
C GLU A 186 -4.86 -5.90 10.63
N TYR A 187 -4.71 -5.32 11.83
CA TYR A 187 -4.54 -6.04 13.10
C TYR A 187 -5.82 -6.03 13.95
N LEU A 188 -6.80 -5.23 13.56
CA LEU A 188 -8.12 -5.12 14.18
C LEU A 188 -9.13 -6.00 13.44
N SER A 189 -9.80 -6.88 14.19
CA SER A 189 -10.83 -7.75 13.67
C SER A 189 -11.96 -7.90 14.69
N GLU A 190 -13.05 -8.57 14.31
CA GLU A 190 -14.17 -8.84 15.24
C GLU A 190 -13.78 -9.64 16.49
N THR A 191 -12.62 -10.29 16.48
CA THR A 191 -12.13 -11.08 17.62
C THR A 191 -11.49 -10.22 18.70
N VAL A 192 -11.17 -8.95 18.40
CA VAL A 192 -10.57 -8.05 19.37
C VAL A 192 -11.63 -7.54 20.33
N THR A 193 -11.52 -7.91 21.60
CA THR A 193 -12.41 -7.46 22.67
C THR A 193 -11.70 -6.71 23.78
N GLU A 194 -10.38 -6.82 23.85
CA GLU A 194 -9.58 -6.24 24.92
C GLU A 194 -8.23 -5.73 24.38
N VAL A 195 -7.84 -4.53 24.82
CA VAL A 195 -6.68 -3.79 24.32
C VAL A 195 -5.87 -3.27 25.51
N TRP A 196 -4.56 -3.46 25.49
CA TRP A 196 -3.62 -2.86 26.46
C TRP A 196 -2.72 -1.86 25.75
N ILE A 197 -2.53 -0.70 26.36
CA ILE A 197 -1.76 0.42 25.82
C ILE A 197 -0.82 0.89 26.92
N GLU A 198 0.47 0.72 26.70
CA GLU A 198 1.53 1.28 27.52
C GLU A 198 2.13 2.45 26.74
N ASP A 199 1.89 3.68 27.20
CA ASP A 199 2.47 4.88 26.59
C ASP A 199 2.77 5.92 27.68
N PRO A 200 4.05 6.23 27.95
CA PRO A 200 4.42 7.17 29.01
C PRO A 200 4.02 8.61 28.70
N TYR A 201 3.67 8.97 27.47
CA TYR A 201 3.50 10.36 27.05
C TYR A 201 2.05 10.74 26.77
N ILE A 202 1.07 10.18 27.48
CA ILE A 202 -0.33 10.65 27.39
C ILE A 202 -0.57 11.74 28.43
N ARG A 203 0.02 12.93 28.23
CA ARG A 203 0.04 14.02 29.24
C ARG A 203 -0.64 15.30 28.75
N HIS A 204 -0.19 15.83 27.62
CA HIS A 204 -0.62 17.11 27.08
C HIS A 204 -1.91 16.99 26.25
N THR A 205 -2.58 18.12 26.00
CA THR A 205 -3.86 18.17 25.27
C THR A 205 -3.85 17.42 23.93
N HIS A 206 -2.81 17.58 23.12
CA HIS A 206 -2.73 16.92 21.82
C HIS A 206 -2.54 15.39 21.96
N GLN A 207 -1.86 14.95 23.02
CA GLN A 207 -1.66 13.53 23.34
C GLN A 207 -2.94 12.88 23.86
N LEU A 208 -3.73 13.62 24.65
CA LEU A 208 -5.09 13.20 25.04
C LEU A 208 -5.99 13.04 23.80
N TYR A 209 -5.92 13.99 22.85
CA TYR A 209 -6.65 13.87 21.59
C TYR A 209 -6.15 12.74 20.69
N ASN A 210 -4.85 12.45 20.69
CA ASN A 210 -4.27 11.28 20.03
C ASN A 210 -4.89 9.99 20.62
N PHE A 211 -4.89 9.85 21.94
CA PHE A 211 -5.52 8.72 22.61
C PHE A 211 -7.03 8.63 22.34
N LEU A 212 -7.74 9.76 22.33
CA LEU A 212 -9.17 9.79 21.99
C LEU A 212 -9.43 9.27 20.57
N ARG A 213 -8.69 9.74 19.56
CA ARG A 213 -8.80 9.24 18.18
C ARG A 213 -8.50 7.75 18.06
N PHE A 214 -7.51 7.27 18.82
CA PHE A 214 -7.21 5.85 18.89
C PHE A 214 -8.42 5.06 19.45
N CYS A 215 -9.06 5.56 20.51
CA CYS A 215 -10.27 4.95 21.05
C CYS A 215 -11.47 5.01 20.08
N GLU A 216 -11.65 6.12 19.35
CA GLU A 216 -12.71 6.24 18.34
C GLU A 216 -12.60 5.14 17.28
N MET A 217 -11.38 4.83 16.81
CA MET A 217 -11.13 3.72 15.89
C MET A 217 -11.52 2.37 16.49
N LEU A 218 -11.22 2.12 17.77
CA LEU A 218 -11.56 0.86 18.45
C LEU A 218 -13.07 0.66 18.66
N VAL A 219 -13.83 1.76 18.78
CA VAL A 219 -15.29 1.74 18.96
C VAL A 219 -16.04 1.62 17.62
N LYS A 220 -15.42 2.06 16.51
CA LYS A 220 -16.00 1.91 15.17
C LYS A 220 -16.13 0.43 14.78
N ARG A 221 -17.19 0.09 14.02
CA ARG A 221 -17.38 -1.25 13.45
C ARG A 221 -16.30 -1.56 12.40
N PRO A 222 -15.81 -2.81 12.29
CA PRO A 222 -16.38 -4.05 12.85
C PRO A 222 -15.91 -4.43 14.28
N CYS A 223 -15.11 -3.59 14.94
CA CYS A 223 -14.52 -3.91 16.24
C CYS A 223 -15.59 -4.05 17.35
N LYS A 224 -15.35 -4.97 18.30
CA LYS A 224 -16.21 -5.23 19.47
C LYS A 224 -15.43 -5.09 20.77
N VAL A 225 -14.55 -4.10 20.85
CA VAL A 225 -13.74 -3.83 22.04
C VAL A 225 -14.64 -3.50 23.21
N LYS A 226 -14.43 -4.16 24.35
CA LYS A 226 -15.16 -3.98 25.59
C LYS A 226 -14.32 -3.35 26.69
N THR A 227 -13.02 -3.64 26.71
CA THR A 227 -12.11 -3.17 27.74
C THR A 227 -10.84 -2.61 27.12
N ILE A 228 -10.43 -1.43 27.56
CA ILE A 228 -9.18 -0.76 27.20
C ILE A 228 -8.41 -0.53 28.50
N HIS A 229 -7.17 -1.00 28.55
CA HIS A 229 -6.24 -0.78 29.65
C HIS A 229 -5.20 0.24 29.21
N LEU A 230 -5.13 1.38 29.87
CA LEU A 230 -4.11 2.40 29.61
C LEU A 230 -3.19 2.52 30.82
N LEU A 231 -1.91 2.21 30.61
CA LEU A 231 -0.82 2.48 31.54
C LEU A 231 -0.02 3.67 31.01
N THR A 232 -0.04 4.77 31.75
CA THR A 232 0.70 5.98 31.38
C THR A 232 1.50 6.54 32.56
N SER A 233 2.37 7.50 32.30
CA SER A 233 3.10 8.17 33.37
C SER A 233 2.42 9.48 33.76
N LEU A 234 2.46 9.77 35.05
CA LEU A 234 1.81 10.94 35.61
C LEU A 234 2.62 12.20 35.25
N ASP A 235 1.94 13.27 34.84
CA ASP A 235 2.58 14.55 34.60
C ASP A 235 2.91 15.29 35.92
N GLU A 236 3.85 16.23 35.85
CA GLU A 236 4.27 17.02 37.01
C GLU A 236 3.52 18.37 37.09
N GLY A 237 3.36 18.89 38.31
CA GLY A 237 2.80 20.22 38.54
C GLY A 237 1.33 20.38 38.11
N THR A 238 1.04 21.44 37.34
CA THR A 238 -0.31 21.79 36.89
C THR A 238 -0.83 20.87 35.79
N GLY A 239 0.06 20.27 35.00
CA GLY A 239 -0.29 19.36 33.91
C GLY A 239 -1.00 18.09 34.40
N LYS A 240 -0.68 17.62 35.62
CA LYS A 240 -1.35 16.48 36.27
C LYS A 240 -2.87 16.61 36.31
N ARG A 241 -3.37 17.79 36.68
CA ARG A 241 -4.83 18.02 36.77
C ARG A 241 -5.48 17.95 35.39
N GLN A 242 -4.83 18.53 34.39
CA GLN A 242 -5.33 18.50 33.02
C GLN A 242 -5.34 17.07 32.45
N GLN A 243 -4.25 16.32 32.66
CA GLN A 243 -4.15 14.91 32.26
C GLN A 243 -5.24 14.07 32.92
N SER A 244 -5.39 14.18 34.25
CA SER A 244 -6.35 13.38 35.02
C SER A 244 -7.80 13.71 34.63
N SER A 245 -8.14 15.01 34.50
CA SER A 245 -9.48 15.44 34.07
C SER A 245 -9.80 14.95 32.65
N GLY A 246 -8.87 15.12 31.71
CA GLY A 246 -9.08 14.73 30.33
C GLY A 246 -9.24 13.21 30.17
N LEU A 247 -8.43 12.41 30.86
CA LEU A 247 -8.57 10.94 30.83
C LEU A 247 -9.86 10.46 31.48
N GLU A 248 -10.32 11.11 32.57
CA GLU A 248 -11.59 10.77 33.20
C GLU A 248 -12.79 11.14 32.32
N GLU A 249 -12.73 12.26 31.59
CA GLU A 249 -13.74 12.63 30.59
C GLU A 249 -13.80 11.59 29.45
N ILE A 250 -12.64 11.15 28.93
CA ILE A 250 -12.58 10.10 27.91
C ILE A 250 -13.15 8.78 28.44
N LYS A 251 -12.81 8.40 29.68
CA LYS A 251 -13.33 7.21 30.36
C LYS A 251 -14.85 7.24 30.46
N GLN A 252 -15.43 8.35 30.88
CA GLN A 252 -16.89 8.49 31.00
C GLN A 252 -17.57 8.47 29.62
N SER A 253 -16.95 9.08 28.60
CA SER A 253 -17.46 9.06 27.21
C SER A 253 -17.46 7.64 26.62
N LEU A 254 -16.40 6.87 26.84
CA LEU A 254 -16.30 5.47 26.41
C LEU A 254 -17.32 4.57 27.11
N ARG A 255 -17.57 4.83 28.40
CA ARG A 255 -18.59 4.10 29.17
C ARG A 255 -19.98 4.26 28.57
N ASN A 256 -20.31 5.44 28.03
CA ASN A 256 -21.60 5.67 27.34
C ASN A 256 -21.74 4.84 26.06
N HIS A 257 -20.62 4.38 25.48
CA HIS A 257 -20.58 3.49 24.33
C HIS A 257 -20.40 2.01 24.73
N GLY A 258 -20.49 1.69 26.02
CA GLY A 258 -20.37 0.31 26.53
C GLY A 258 -18.92 -0.20 26.61
N VAL A 259 -17.93 0.68 26.58
CA VAL A 259 -16.50 0.34 26.69
C VAL A 259 -15.95 0.77 28.05
N CYS A 260 -15.31 -0.15 28.76
CA CYS A 260 -14.62 0.12 30.02
C CYS A 260 -13.18 0.59 29.75
N LEU A 261 -12.79 1.73 30.32
CA LEU A 261 -11.41 2.21 30.30
C LEU A 261 -10.82 2.10 31.72
N GLU A 262 -9.80 1.25 31.86
CA GLU A 262 -9.01 1.06 33.06
C GLU A 262 -7.73 1.90 32.96
N LEU A 263 -7.49 2.74 33.97
CA LEU A 263 -6.41 3.72 33.98
C LEU A 263 -5.43 3.36 35.09
N GLU A 264 -4.17 3.16 34.73
CA GLU A 264 -3.07 2.95 35.66
C GLU A 264 -1.97 3.97 35.41
N TYR A 265 -1.33 4.41 36.50
CA TYR A 265 -0.22 5.36 36.45
C TYR A 265 1.05 4.73 37.00
N SER A 266 2.13 4.81 36.24
CA SER A 266 3.46 4.37 36.69
C SER A 266 4.53 5.36 36.25
N SER A 267 5.44 5.72 37.15
CA SER A 267 6.57 6.61 36.86
C SER A 267 7.76 5.88 36.23
N SER A 268 7.80 4.54 36.30
CA SER A 268 8.94 3.73 35.84
C SER A 268 8.75 3.11 34.46
N ILE A 269 7.68 3.47 33.75
CA ILE A 269 7.43 2.95 32.40
C ILE A 269 8.15 3.79 31.34
N HIS A 270 8.76 3.08 30.40
CA HIS A 270 9.47 3.68 29.26
C HIS A 270 9.07 3.04 27.93
N ASP A 271 8.54 1.82 27.99
CA ASP A 271 8.12 1.07 26.83
C ASP A 271 6.85 1.67 26.21
N ARG A 272 6.76 1.58 24.89
CA ARG A 272 5.63 2.03 24.08
C ARG A 272 5.08 0.80 23.37
N GLU A 273 4.05 0.20 23.93
CA GLU A 273 3.54 -1.09 23.50
C GLU A 273 2.01 -1.07 23.47
N ILE A 274 1.44 -1.53 22.36
CA ILE A 274 0.00 -1.74 22.20
C ILE A 274 -0.21 -3.22 21.97
N ARG A 275 -1.08 -3.84 22.76
CA ARG A 275 -1.38 -5.27 22.68
C ARG A 275 -2.87 -5.47 22.45
N PHE A 276 -3.19 -6.38 21.54
CA PHE A 276 -4.55 -6.84 21.30
C PHE A 276 -4.70 -8.28 21.80
N ASN A 277 -5.86 -8.61 22.34
CA ASN A 277 -6.12 -9.96 22.87
C ASN A 277 -6.18 -11.08 21.79
N ASN A 278 -6.12 -10.71 20.52
CA ASN A 278 -5.93 -11.65 19.41
C ASN A 278 -4.46 -12.02 19.16
N GLY A 279 -3.52 -11.48 19.95
CA GLY A 279 -2.09 -11.84 19.92
C GLY A 279 -1.18 -10.83 19.22
N TRP A 280 -1.73 -9.80 18.57
CA TRP A 280 -0.92 -8.75 17.97
C TRP A 280 -0.33 -7.81 19.02
N ILE A 281 0.94 -7.48 18.84
CA ILE A 281 1.68 -6.53 19.68
C ILE A 281 2.35 -5.53 18.74
N ILE A 282 2.11 -4.24 18.94
CA ILE A 282 2.67 -3.15 18.14
C ILE A 282 3.50 -2.24 19.05
N LYS A 283 4.78 -2.07 18.73
CA LYS A 283 5.69 -1.13 19.39
C LYS A 283 5.97 0.05 18.48
N ILE A 284 5.71 1.26 18.96
CA ILE A 284 5.91 2.48 18.19
C ILE A 284 6.99 3.31 18.88
N GLY A 285 8.04 3.67 18.15
CA GLY A 285 9.18 4.40 18.72
C GLY A 285 8.78 5.70 19.44
N ARG A 286 7.72 6.38 18.99
CA ARG A 286 7.18 7.61 19.61
C ARG A 286 5.85 7.42 20.36
N GLY A 287 5.37 6.19 20.50
CA GLY A 287 4.04 5.92 21.03
C GLY A 287 2.95 6.47 20.09
N LEU A 288 1.85 6.95 20.65
CA LEU A 288 0.77 7.57 19.87
C LEU A 288 1.14 8.99 19.36
N ASP A 289 2.26 9.57 19.81
CA ASP A 289 2.65 10.97 19.53
C ASP A 289 3.68 11.13 18.40
N TYR A 290 3.42 10.49 17.26
CA TYR A 290 4.27 10.61 16.05
C TYR A 290 3.78 11.67 15.05
N PHE A 291 2.68 12.38 15.30
CA PHE A 291 2.17 13.41 14.39
C PHE A 291 2.83 14.77 14.63
N LYS A 292 3.07 15.52 13.55
CA LYS A 292 3.51 16.91 13.64
C LYS A 292 2.34 17.84 13.93
N LYS A 293 2.69 19.02 14.46
CA LYS A 293 1.76 20.14 14.58
C LYS A 293 1.30 20.58 13.16
N PRO A 294 0.02 20.94 12.99
CA PRO A 294 -0.48 21.44 11.71
C PRO A 294 0.18 22.77 11.36
N GLN A 295 0.32 23.06 10.06
CA GLN A 295 0.97 24.29 9.57
C GLN A 295 0.16 25.55 9.91
N SER A 296 -1.17 25.45 9.87
CA SER A 296 -2.07 26.55 10.18
C SER A 296 -3.38 26.04 10.79
N ARG A 297 -4.26 26.95 11.22
CA ARG A 297 -5.55 26.59 11.83
C ARG A 297 -6.50 25.87 10.87
N PHE A 298 -6.35 26.10 9.58
CA PHE A 298 -7.22 25.57 8.52
C PHE A 298 -6.41 24.86 7.43
N SER A 299 -5.26 24.27 7.79
CA SER A 299 -4.47 23.48 6.86
C SER A 299 -5.12 22.11 6.63
N LEU A 300 -4.93 21.57 5.42
CA LEU A 300 -5.25 20.17 5.15
C LEU A 300 -4.53 19.25 6.14
N GLY A 301 -5.23 18.19 6.52
CA GLY A 301 -4.79 17.27 7.56
C GLY A 301 -5.04 17.74 8.99
N PHE A 302 -5.79 18.83 9.24
CA PHE A 302 -6.15 19.25 10.60
C PHE A 302 -7.04 18.23 11.32
N CYS A 303 -8.09 17.74 10.66
CA CYS A 303 -9.00 16.73 11.20
C CYS A 303 -8.64 15.31 10.76
N ASP A 304 -8.30 15.15 9.48
CA ASP A 304 -7.92 13.86 8.90
C ASP A 304 -6.41 13.64 9.04
N PHE A 305 -6.02 12.65 9.83
CA PHE A 305 -4.62 12.39 10.16
C PHE A 305 -3.89 11.61 9.07
N ASP A 306 -4.59 11.05 8.08
CA ASP A 306 -3.93 10.50 6.90
C ASP A 306 -3.27 11.60 6.06
N LEU A 307 -3.75 12.84 6.14
CA LEU A 307 -3.13 13.98 5.47
C LEU A 307 -2.13 14.73 6.37
N ARG A 308 -1.89 14.26 7.61
CA ARG A 308 -1.01 14.94 8.57
C ARG A 308 0.45 14.46 8.42
N PRO A 309 1.43 15.38 8.30
CA PRO A 309 2.84 14.99 8.32
C PRO A 309 3.25 14.35 9.65
N CYS A 310 4.03 13.28 9.56
CA CYS A 310 4.55 12.56 10.71
C CYS A 310 6.01 12.94 11.03
N HIS A 311 6.42 12.69 12.26
CA HIS A 311 7.82 12.60 12.67
C HIS A 311 8.39 11.23 12.28
N GLU A 312 9.69 11.17 11.99
CA GLU A 312 10.38 9.91 11.75
C GLU A 312 10.21 8.97 12.95
N THR A 313 9.74 7.75 12.70
CA THR A 313 9.61 6.71 13.72
C THR A 313 9.56 5.30 13.11
N THR A 314 9.78 4.29 13.93
CA THR A 314 9.63 2.89 13.57
C THR A 314 8.43 2.29 14.27
N VAL A 315 7.71 1.43 13.56
CA VAL A 315 6.59 0.64 14.07
C VAL A 315 6.95 -0.83 13.90
N ASP A 316 7.18 -1.52 15.01
CA ASP A 316 7.51 -2.93 15.06
C ASP A 316 6.27 -3.73 15.47
N ILE A 317 5.87 -4.66 14.61
CA ILE A 317 4.67 -5.48 14.77
C ILE A 317 5.12 -6.91 15.02
N PHE A 318 4.59 -7.48 16.09
CA PHE A 318 4.82 -8.85 16.53
C PHE A 318 3.48 -9.57 16.65
N HIS A 319 3.52 -10.89 16.51
CA HIS A 319 2.38 -11.74 16.84
C HIS A 319 2.80 -12.78 17.85
N ASN A 320 2.12 -12.86 18.98
CA ASN A 320 2.36 -13.87 20.00
C ASN A 320 1.03 -14.49 20.44
N LYS A 321 0.83 -15.78 20.16
CA LYS A 321 -0.30 -16.53 20.74
C LYS A 321 -0.13 -16.80 22.24
N HIS A 322 1.09 -16.68 22.79
CA HIS A 322 1.33 -16.71 24.22
C HIS A 322 0.95 -15.34 24.81
N THR A 323 -0.36 -15.04 24.80
CA THR A 323 -0.90 -14.14 25.80
C THR A 323 -0.47 -14.70 27.16
N LYS A 324 0.47 -14.01 27.83
CA LYS A 324 0.65 -14.19 29.26
C LYS A 324 -0.76 -14.12 29.86
N LYS A 325 -1.23 -15.24 30.40
CA LYS A 325 -2.21 -15.21 31.47
C LYS A 325 -1.58 -14.32 32.54
N ILE A 326 -2.04 -13.09 32.61
CA ILE A 326 -1.83 -12.27 33.80
C ILE A 326 -2.87 -12.75 34.81
#